data_AF-A0A9E6EZD6-F1
#
_entry.id   AF-A0A9E6EZD6-F1
#
_cell.length_a   1.000
_cell.length_b   1.000
_cell.length_c   1.000
_cell.angle_alpha   90.00
_cell.angle_beta   90.00
_cell.angle_gamma   90.00
#
_symmetry.space_group_name_H-M   'P 1'
#
loop_
_entity.id
_entity.type
_entity.pdbx_description
1 polymer ?
#
loop_
_entity_poly.entity_id
_entity_poly.type
_entity_poly.pdbx_seq_one_letter_code
_entity_poly.pdbx_strand_id
1 'polypeptide(L)' 'MIKKIISILFLLIINSFVFAQSEKRTYTASRCAINPKIDGVLDDAAWKQAAIATGMYQLRPDQGKKAQYETEVKIIYN' A
#
# COMPACT_ATOMS: atom_id res chain seq x y z
N MET A 1 -8.39 -5.54 48.02
CA MET A 1 -8.21 -6.41 46.83
C MET A 1 -8.99 -5.89 45.62
N ILE A 2 -10.25 -5.50 45.76
CA ILE A 2 -11.09 -4.91 44.69
C ILE A 2 -10.46 -3.72 43.95
N LYS A 3 -9.82 -2.76 44.64
CA LYS A 3 -9.14 -1.62 43.99
C LYS A 3 -8.00 -2.04 43.05
N LYS A 4 -7.29 -3.14 43.38
CA LYS A 4 -6.23 -3.70 42.52
C LYS A 4 -6.83 -4.37 41.28
N ILE A 5 -7.94 -5.08 41.44
CA ILE A 5 -8.66 -5.72 40.32
C ILE A 5 -9.18 -4.66 39.33
N ILE A 6 -9.78 -3.57 39.84
CA ILE A 6 -10.25 -2.45 39.00
C ILE A 6 -9.08 -1.80 38.25
N SER A 7 -7.94 -1.60 38.91
CA SER A 7 -6.75 -1.03 38.29
C SER A 7 -6.18 -1.92 37.16
N ILE A 8 -6.14 -3.24 37.38
CA ILE A 8 -5.69 -4.21 36.36
C ILE A 8 -6.65 -4.21 35.16
N LEU A 9 -7.96 -4.20 35.41
CA LEU A 9 -8.96 -4.17 34.35
C LEU A 9 -8.84 -2.88 33.51
N PHE A 10 -8.61 -1.74 34.17
CA PHE A 10 -8.38 -0.46 33.49
C PHE A 10 -7.13 -0.51 32.60
N LEU A 11 -6.03 -1.10 33.10
CA LEU A 11 -4.79 -1.30 32.34
C LEU A 11 -4.96 -2.24 31.14
N LEU A 12 -5.83 -3.24 31.23
CA LEU A 12 -6.14 -4.13 30.10
C LEU A 12 -6.95 -3.41 29.02
N ILE A 13 -7.90 -2.56 29.41
CA ILE A 13 -8.77 -1.84 28.46
C ILE A 13 -8.01 -0.80 27.64
N ILE A 14 -7.05 -0.07 28.24
CA ILE A 14 -6.28 0.98 27.53
C ILE A 14 -5.40 0.42 26.40
N ASN A 15 -4.98 -0.85 26.47
CA ASN A 15 -4.13 -1.47 25.46
C ASN A 15 -4.91 -1.85 24.18
N SER A 16 -6.23 -2.04 24.27
CA SER A 16 -7.07 -2.43 23.13
C SER A 16 -7.25 -1.34 22.07
N PHE A 17 -6.80 -0.11 22.35
CA PHE A 17 -6.95 1.05 21.46
C PHE A 17 -5.63 1.53 20.84
N VAL A 18 -4.54 0.80 21.03
CA VAL A 18 -3.24 1.18 20.45
C VAL A 18 -3.09 0.57 19.05
N PHE A 19 -3.37 1.36 18.02
CA PHE A 19 -3.14 0.99 16.62
C PHE A 19 -1.96 1.78 16.03
N ALA A 20 -0.84 1.11 15.79
CA ALA A 20 0.36 1.70 15.19
C ALA A 20 0.51 1.40 13.68
N GLN A 21 -0.34 0.52 13.13
CA GLN A 21 -0.24 0.07 11.75
C GLN A 21 -1.05 1.00 10.85
N SER A 22 -0.39 1.66 9.89
CA SER A 22 -1.10 2.37 8.82
C SER A 22 -1.72 1.38 7.84
N GLU A 23 -2.88 1.74 7.27
CA GLU A 23 -3.47 0.96 6.18
C GLU A 23 -2.46 0.76 5.05
N LYS A 24 -2.28 -0.49 4.62
CA LYS A 24 -1.42 -0.81 3.49
C LYS A 24 -2.16 -0.50 2.19
N ARG A 25 -1.50 0.20 1.28
CA ARG A 25 -2.02 0.36 -0.08
C ARG A 25 -2.10 -0.99 -0.77
N THR A 26 -3.26 -1.26 -1.35
CA THR A 26 -3.50 -2.42 -2.20
C THR A 26 -3.60 -1.98 -3.66
N TYR A 27 -3.13 -2.82 -4.58
CA TYR A 27 -3.18 -2.56 -6.00
C TYR A 27 -3.73 -3.79 -6.72
N THR A 28 -4.46 -3.55 -7.81
CA THR A 28 -4.97 -4.62 -8.67
C THR A 28 -3.93 -4.96 -9.72
N ALA A 29 -3.54 -6.24 -9.79
CA ALA A 29 -2.72 -6.76 -10.86
C ALA A 29 -3.61 -7.47 -11.90
N SER A 30 -3.43 -7.16 -13.18
CA SER A 30 -4.21 -7.78 -14.25
C SER A 30 -3.47 -9.02 -14.80
N ARG A 31 -4.17 -10.14 -14.95
CA ARG A 31 -3.58 -11.31 -15.63
C ARG A 31 -3.41 -11.01 -17.13
N CYS A 32 -2.27 -11.32 -17.72
CA CYS A 32 -2.03 -11.25 -19.16
C CYS A 32 -1.90 -12.65 -19.76
N ALA A 33 -2.48 -12.86 -20.94
CA ALA A 33 -2.33 -14.12 -21.68
C ALA A 33 -1.01 -14.16 -22.48
N ILE A 34 -0.51 -12.98 -22.86
CA ILE A 34 0.71 -12.80 -23.65
C ILE A 34 1.71 -12.04 -22.78
N ASN A 35 2.93 -12.54 -22.70
CA ASN A 35 4.00 -11.89 -21.95
C ASN A 35 4.49 -10.64 -22.68
N PRO A 36 4.71 -9.51 -21.98
CA PRO A 36 5.31 -8.33 -22.58
C PRO A 36 6.82 -8.56 -22.85
N LYS A 37 7.39 -7.72 -23.71
CA LYS A 37 8.84 -7.59 -23.86
C LYS A 37 9.39 -6.71 -22.75
N ILE A 38 10.61 -7.00 -22.30
CA ILE A 38 11.30 -6.25 -21.25
C ILE A 38 12.42 -5.43 -21.91
N ASP A 39 12.04 -4.44 -22.71
CA ASP A 39 12.94 -3.55 -23.45
C ASP A 39 12.82 -2.07 -23.04
N GLY A 40 11.92 -1.77 -22.10
CA GLY A 40 11.66 -0.41 -21.61
C GLY A 40 10.61 0.35 -22.42
N VAL A 41 10.01 -0.25 -23.44
CA VAL A 41 8.90 0.32 -24.21
C VAL A 41 7.58 -0.30 -23.75
N LEU A 42 6.57 0.53 -23.46
CA LEU A 42 5.27 0.10 -22.94
C LEU A 42 4.20 0.07 -24.05
N ASP A 43 4.49 -0.58 -25.19
CA ASP A 43 3.62 -0.64 -26.36
C ASP A 43 2.91 -1.99 -26.57
N ASP A 44 3.31 -3.03 -25.83
CA ASP A 44 2.69 -4.35 -25.90
C ASP A 44 1.21 -4.36 -25.49
N ALA A 45 0.43 -5.25 -26.13
CA ALA A 45 -0.99 -5.44 -25.83
C ALA A 45 -1.27 -5.83 -24.38
N ALA A 46 -0.32 -6.51 -23.71
CA ALA A 46 -0.42 -6.94 -22.32
C ALA A 46 -0.66 -5.75 -21.35
N TRP A 47 -0.18 -4.56 -21.69
CA TRP A 47 -0.30 -3.35 -20.85
C TRP A 47 -1.61 -2.59 -21.01
N LYS A 48 -2.39 -2.86 -22.07
CA LYS A 48 -3.60 -2.08 -22.40
C LYS A 48 -4.71 -2.23 -21.35
N GLN A 49 -4.80 -3.42 -20.74
CA GLN A 49 -5.80 -3.75 -19.72
C GLN A 49 -5.27 -3.70 -18.28
N ALA A 50 -4.03 -3.23 -18.10
CA ALA A 50 -3.43 -3.13 -16.77
C ALA A 50 -4.00 -1.92 -16.02
N ALA A 51 -4.41 -2.14 -14.77
CA ALA A 51 -4.82 -1.04 -13.89
C ALA A 51 -3.65 -0.07 -13.66
N ILE A 52 -3.94 1.23 -13.65
CA ILE A 52 -2.96 2.28 -13.42
C ILE A 52 -3.03 2.73 -11.97
N ALA A 53 -1.95 2.50 -11.23
CA ALA A 53 -1.76 3.02 -9.89
C ALA A 53 -1.05 4.38 -9.94
N THR A 54 -1.65 5.38 -9.30
CA THR A 54 -1.16 6.77 -9.26
C THR A 54 -1.17 7.32 -7.82
N GLY A 55 -0.81 8.59 -7.63
CA GLY A 55 -0.89 9.25 -6.33
C GLY A 55 0.20 8.78 -5.36
N MET A 56 1.42 8.59 -5.84
CA MET A 56 2.56 8.19 -5.00
C MET A 56 2.89 9.25 -3.94
N TYR A 57 3.36 8.79 -2.79
CA TYR A 57 3.89 9.62 -1.73
C TYR A 57 5.42 9.46 -1.65
N GLN A 58 6.09 10.52 -1.21
CA GLN A 58 7.53 10.58 -1.07
C GLN A 58 7.98 9.87 0.20
N LEU A 59 9.00 9.01 0.07
CA LEU A 59 9.63 8.36 1.22
C LEU A 59 10.75 9.23 1.82
N ARG A 60 11.50 9.93 0.97
CA ARG A 60 12.64 10.81 1.32
C ARG A 60 12.76 11.97 0.33
N PRO A 61 13.30 13.15 0.74
CA PRO A 61 13.60 13.53 2.13
C PRO A 61 12.32 13.78 2.96
N ASP A 62 11.25 14.26 2.33
CA ASP A 62 10.02 14.64 3.02
C ASP A 62 9.01 13.50 3.06
N GLN A 63 9.12 12.64 4.07
CA GLN A 63 8.25 11.47 4.23
C GLN A 63 6.77 11.85 4.29
N GLY A 64 5.95 11.19 3.46
CA GLY A 64 4.48 11.31 3.48
C GLY A 64 3.90 12.45 2.64
N LYS A 65 4.71 13.33 2.05
CA LYS A 65 4.24 14.32 1.07
C LYS A 65 3.89 13.68 -0.27
N LYS A 66 3.09 14.34 -1.11
CA LYS A 66 2.88 13.93 -2.52
C LYS A 66 4.25 13.82 -3.20
N ALA A 67 4.46 12.77 -3.99
CA ALA A 67 5.71 12.60 -4.74
C ALA A 67 5.99 13.82 -5.62
N GLN A 68 7.24 14.29 -5.59
CA GLN A 68 7.71 15.41 -6.42
C GLN A 68 7.53 15.14 -7.92
N TYR A 69 7.70 13.88 -8.32
CA TYR A 69 7.52 13.42 -9.69
C TYR A 69 6.25 12.61 -9.80
N GLU A 70 5.45 12.89 -10.82
CA GLU A 70 4.28 12.08 -11.12
C GLU A 70 4.74 10.73 -11.63
N THR A 71 4.24 9.67 -11.00
CA THR A 71 4.60 8.29 -11.33
C THR A 71 3.33 7.48 -11.49
N GLU A 72 3.27 6.76 -12.60
CA GLU A 72 2.26 5.74 -12.88
C GLU A 72 2.91 4.36 -12.78
N VAL A 73 2.19 3.42 -12.16
CA VAL A 73 2.62 2.03 -12.04
C VAL A 73 1.54 1.13 -12.61
N LYS A 74 1.93 0.21 -13.50
CA LYS A 74 1.07 -0.85 -14.02
C LYS A 74 1.62 -2.19 -13.56
N ILE A 75 0.74 -3.08 -13.10
CA ILE A 75 1.13 -4.42 -12.60
C ILE A 75 0.34 -5.47 -13.38
N ILE A 76 1.07 -6.40 -13.99
CA ILE A 76 0.50 -7.57 -14.68
C ILE A 76 1.23 -8.84 -14.27
N TYR A 77 0.57 -9.98 -14.45
CA TYR A 77 1.15 -11.32 -14.20
C TYR A 77 0.61 -12.33 -15.21
N ASN A 78 1.31 -13.44 -15.42
CA ASN A 78 0.87 -14.56 -16.27
C ASN A 78 0.59 -15.80 -15.41
#